data_AF-A0A8J6I730-F1
#
_entry.id   AF-A0A8J6I730-F1
#
_cell.length_a   1.000
_cell.length_b   1.000
_cell.length_c   1.000
_cell.angle_alpha   90.00
_cell.angle_beta   90.00
_cell.angle_gamma   90.00
#
_symmetry.space_group_name_H-M   'P 1'
#
loop_
_entity.id
_entity.type
_entity.pdbx_description
1 polymer ?
#
loop_
_entity_poly.entity_id
_entity_poly.type
_entity_poly.pdbx_seq_one_letter_code
_entity_poly.pdbx_strand_id
1 'polypeptide(L)'
;DSSPRAGMSFALWEPPLLPVTTEKGGGSTPVGERGAPVRKTALRETAGLLADLIAGGVRTLAFVRSRRGAELVASMAKRGLQEADLDFLTGQVAAYRGGYLREERRALEEAFRTGELLGLAATNALELGIDISGLDAVLLSGYPGTLASLWQQAGRAGRSGREALCVMIARDDPLDTYLVHHPDALFRRPVEATVLDPANPYVLAPHLCSAAAELPVTSADLPLFGVTEEFCDSLLRRRPTGWYWTDRYRPKVDLRGTGGEPVTVVENGTGRLLGTVDASSAHTQVHEGAVYLHQGTSYVVDELDLDGGVALVHPEEPDWTTHARDVTELRIVRVQREVEVDGVRLCLGEVDVTNQVVAYQRRKLSTGEVIDERPLDLPERQLSTIAVWYALSSEPAAGLDPAELPGALHAAEHAAIGLLPLVATCDRWDIGGLSTARHPDTGLPTVFVYDGYPGGAGFAERAHAVAAQWLTATRDAIAACECPTGCPSCVQSPKCGNGNDPLSKAGALRVLDTVLSALDGS
;
A
#
# COMPACT_ATOMS: atom_id res chain seq x y z
N ASP A 1 -8.42 29.04 11.94
CA ASP A 1 -7.97 29.79 10.75
C ASP A 1 -9.10 30.71 10.33
N SER A 2 -8.84 32.01 10.18
CA SER A 2 -9.81 33.04 9.79
C SER A 2 -9.54 33.60 8.38
N SER A 3 -8.72 32.92 7.59
CA SER A 3 -8.52 33.26 6.18
C SER A 3 -9.85 33.18 5.41
N PRO A 4 -10.07 34.06 4.42
CA PRO A 4 -11.25 33.99 3.58
C PRO A 4 -11.24 32.68 2.80
N ARG A 5 -12.27 31.86 3.00
CA ARG A 5 -12.47 30.58 2.30
C ARG A 5 -13.87 30.60 1.69
N ALA A 6 -13.94 30.29 0.40
CA ALA A 6 -15.22 29.97 -0.23
C ALA A 6 -15.61 28.51 0.05
N GLY A 7 -16.82 28.13 -0.36
CA GLY A 7 -17.28 26.75 -0.29
C GLY A 7 -16.43 25.81 -1.16
N MET A 8 -16.27 24.57 -0.73
CA MET A 8 -15.70 23.49 -1.52
C MET A 8 -16.77 22.41 -1.72
N SER A 9 -17.02 22.04 -2.97
CA SER A 9 -17.80 20.85 -3.29
C SER A 9 -16.86 19.65 -3.35
N PHE A 10 -17.09 18.65 -2.50
CA PHE A 10 -16.30 17.42 -2.47
C PHE A 10 -17.14 16.26 -3.01
N ALA A 11 -16.73 15.69 -4.14
CA ALA A 11 -17.37 14.53 -4.75
C ALA A 11 -16.54 13.27 -4.53
N LEU A 12 -17.23 12.17 -4.21
CA LEU A 12 -16.67 10.82 -4.18
C LEU A 12 -17.16 10.09 -5.44
N TRP A 13 -16.24 9.60 -6.25
CA TRP A 13 -16.53 8.99 -7.53
C TRP A 13 -15.98 7.57 -7.58
N GLU A 14 -16.88 6.59 -7.69
CA GLU A 14 -16.50 5.20 -7.95
C GLU A 14 -16.58 4.91 -9.45
N PRO A 15 -15.47 4.52 -10.10
CA PRO A 15 -15.50 4.17 -11.51
C PRO A 15 -16.43 2.98 -11.79
N PRO A 16 -17.21 3.01 -12.89
CA PRO A 16 -18.15 1.94 -13.19
C PRO A 16 -17.44 0.64 -13.59
N LEU A 17 -18.13 -0.49 -13.37
CA LEU A 17 -17.73 -1.77 -13.98
C LEU A 17 -17.86 -1.69 -15.50
N LEU A 18 -16.88 -2.28 -16.20
CA LEU A 18 -16.95 -2.42 -17.65
C LEU A 18 -17.99 -3.49 -18.00
N PRO A 19 -18.86 -3.24 -19.00
CA PRO A 19 -19.88 -4.20 -19.38
C PRO A 19 -19.25 -5.48 -19.93
N VAL A 20 -19.78 -6.63 -19.50
CA VAL A 20 -19.43 -7.94 -20.06
C VAL A 20 -20.18 -8.11 -21.38
N THR A 21 -19.56 -7.77 -22.51
CA THR A 21 -20.17 -7.97 -23.83
C THR A 21 -19.81 -9.35 -24.38
N THR A 22 -20.81 -10.20 -24.63
CA THR A 22 -20.67 -11.55 -25.19
C THR A 22 -20.75 -11.58 -26.73
N GLU A 23 -20.44 -10.47 -27.41
CA GLU A 23 -20.61 -10.42 -28.87
C GLU A 23 -19.50 -11.18 -29.61
N LYS A 24 -19.93 -12.07 -30.52
CA LYS A 24 -19.10 -12.79 -31.48
C LYS A 24 -18.53 -11.80 -32.51
N GLY A 25 -17.55 -11.00 -32.11
CA GLY A 25 -17.03 -9.90 -32.93
C GLY A 25 -15.71 -9.32 -32.42
N GLY A 26 -14.69 -10.16 -32.25
CA GLY A 26 -13.28 -9.75 -32.35
C GLY A 26 -12.65 -8.90 -31.24
N GLY A 27 -13.39 -8.43 -30.23
CA GLY A 27 -12.81 -7.78 -29.04
C GLY A 27 -13.01 -8.65 -27.80
N SER A 28 -11.93 -9.18 -27.22
CA SER A 28 -12.02 -9.88 -25.93
C SER A 28 -12.49 -8.91 -24.84
N THR A 29 -13.55 -9.26 -24.11
CA THR A 29 -13.96 -8.56 -22.90
C THR A 29 -12.76 -8.46 -21.94
N PRO A 30 -12.45 -7.29 -21.35
CA PRO A 30 -11.47 -7.22 -20.29
C PRO A 30 -12.05 -7.96 -19.07
N VAL A 31 -11.59 -9.18 -18.87
CA VAL A 31 -11.91 -9.99 -17.70
C VAL A 31 -10.66 -9.99 -16.82
N GLY A 32 -10.83 -9.63 -15.56
CA GLY A 32 -9.74 -9.56 -14.60
C GLY A 32 -9.25 -10.95 -14.21
N GLU A 33 -8.30 -10.98 -13.29
CA GLU A 33 -7.80 -12.23 -12.74
C GLU A 33 -8.96 -13.11 -12.26
N ARG A 34 -8.97 -14.38 -12.71
CA ARG A 34 -9.94 -15.41 -12.32
C ARG A 34 -11.41 -15.08 -12.64
N GLY A 35 -11.66 -14.31 -13.69
CA GLY A 35 -13.05 -13.99 -14.08
C GLY A 35 -13.60 -12.74 -13.39
N ALA A 36 -12.78 -12.05 -12.59
CA ALA A 36 -13.23 -10.88 -11.84
C ALA A 36 -13.70 -9.77 -12.81
N PRO A 37 -14.82 -9.09 -12.50
CA PRO A 37 -15.25 -7.96 -13.29
C PRO A 37 -14.24 -6.81 -13.15
N VAL A 38 -14.00 -6.09 -14.25
CA VAL A 38 -12.99 -5.04 -14.31
C VAL A 38 -13.66 -3.68 -14.25
N ARG A 39 -13.25 -2.82 -13.31
CA ARG A 39 -13.66 -1.41 -13.29
C ARG A 39 -12.89 -0.60 -14.33
N LYS A 40 -13.51 0.46 -14.84
CA LYS A 40 -12.75 1.51 -15.54
C LYS A 40 -11.70 2.07 -14.57
N THR A 41 -10.45 2.18 -15.01
CA THR A 41 -9.37 2.51 -14.08
C THR A 41 -9.49 3.95 -13.56
N ALA A 42 -9.12 4.17 -12.30
CA ALA A 42 -9.09 5.52 -11.71
C ALA A 42 -8.22 6.49 -12.53
N LEU A 43 -7.12 6.00 -13.13
CA LEU A 43 -6.28 6.81 -14.02
C LEU A 43 -7.04 7.29 -15.26
N ARG A 44 -7.83 6.40 -15.89
CA ARG A 44 -8.62 6.75 -17.07
C ARG A 44 -9.74 7.72 -16.75
N GLU A 45 -10.43 7.52 -15.64
CA GLU A 45 -11.45 8.46 -15.14
C GLU A 45 -10.83 9.83 -14.81
N THR A 46 -9.70 9.84 -14.09
CA THR A 46 -8.97 11.06 -13.74
C THR A 46 -8.52 11.81 -15.00
N ALA A 47 -8.03 11.12 -16.02
CA ALA A 47 -7.63 11.73 -17.29
C ALA A 47 -8.81 12.36 -18.04
N GLY A 48 -9.96 11.68 -18.05
CA GLY A 48 -11.20 12.21 -18.64
C GLY A 48 -11.68 13.47 -17.93
N LEU A 49 -11.82 13.41 -16.60
CA LEU A 49 -12.22 14.56 -15.79
C LEU A 49 -11.22 15.72 -15.90
N LEU A 50 -9.92 15.43 -15.97
CA LEU A 50 -8.90 16.44 -16.17
C LEU A 50 -9.06 17.15 -17.53
N ALA A 51 -9.29 16.38 -18.60
CA ALA A 51 -9.56 16.94 -19.93
C ALA A 51 -10.83 17.80 -19.95
N ASP A 52 -11.93 17.32 -19.37
CA ASP A 52 -13.21 18.04 -19.33
C ASP A 52 -13.11 19.36 -18.55
N LEU A 53 -12.43 19.35 -17.41
CA LEU A 53 -12.20 20.56 -16.61
C LEU A 53 -11.34 21.58 -17.35
N ILE A 54 -10.27 21.14 -18.03
CA ILE A 54 -9.39 22.01 -18.81
C ILE A 54 -10.13 22.59 -20.02
N ALA A 55 -10.97 21.79 -20.69
CA ALA A 55 -11.85 22.25 -21.76
C ALA A 55 -12.82 23.34 -21.28
N GLY A 56 -13.26 23.26 -20.02
CA GLY A 56 -14.03 24.30 -19.33
C GLY A 56 -13.23 25.50 -18.82
N GLY A 57 -11.91 25.54 -19.04
CA GLY A 57 -11.02 26.60 -18.56
C GLY A 57 -10.75 26.56 -17.05
N VAL A 58 -10.97 25.41 -16.41
CA VAL A 58 -10.80 25.22 -14.95
C VAL A 58 -9.37 24.80 -14.64
N ARG A 59 -8.67 25.59 -13.82
CA ARG A 59 -7.30 25.26 -13.44
C ARG A 59 -7.26 24.12 -12.43
N THR A 60 -6.72 22.99 -12.86
CA THR A 60 -6.93 21.69 -12.21
C THR A 60 -5.61 21.00 -11.88
N LEU A 61 -5.49 20.50 -10.65
CA LEU A 61 -4.40 19.66 -10.19
C LEU A 61 -4.90 18.23 -9.91
N ALA A 62 -4.37 17.24 -10.62
CA ALA A 62 -4.68 15.83 -10.41
C ALA A 62 -3.56 15.14 -9.61
N PHE A 63 -3.81 14.74 -8.37
CA PHE A 63 -2.91 13.93 -7.58
C PHE A 63 -3.03 12.45 -7.96
N VAL A 64 -1.90 11.80 -8.24
CA VAL A 64 -1.81 10.42 -8.69
C VAL A 64 -0.78 9.67 -7.85
N ARG A 65 -1.09 8.43 -7.46
CA ARG A 65 -0.26 7.64 -6.52
C ARG A 65 1.10 7.22 -7.05
N SER A 66 1.31 7.22 -8.37
CA SER A 66 2.55 6.73 -8.97
C SER A 66 3.12 7.69 -10.01
N ARG A 67 4.45 7.68 -10.14
CA ARG A 67 5.16 8.46 -11.17
C ARG A 67 4.66 8.11 -12.58
N ARG A 68 4.48 6.81 -12.88
CA ARG A 68 3.91 6.36 -14.16
C ARG A 68 2.46 6.82 -14.34
N GLY A 69 1.65 6.75 -13.28
CA GLY A 69 0.26 7.18 -13.32
C GLY A 69 0.11 8.66 -13.68
N ALA A 70 0.95 9.53 -13.12
CA ALA A 70 0.94 10.96 -13.46
C ALA A 70 1.19 11.20 -14.97
N GLU A 71 2.19 10.53 -15.55
CA GLU A 71 2.49 10.62 -16.99
C GLU A 71 1.34 10.09 -17.85
N LEU A 72 0.77 8.93 -17.47
CA LEU A 72 -0.36 8.32 -18.16
C LEU A 72 -1.60 9.23 -18.14
N VAL A 73 -1.93 9.80 -16.98
CA VAL A 73 -3.07 10.72 -16.83
C VAL A 73 -2.90 11.94 -17.74
N ALA A 74 -1.72 12.57 -17.71
CA ALA A 74 -1.45 13.73 -18.57
C ALA A 74 -1.52 13.39 -20.06
N SER A 75 -0.93 12.26 -20.47
CA SER A 75 -0.96 11.79 -21.86
C SER A 75 -2.38 11.47 -22.34
N MET A 76 -3.16 10.75 -21.52
CA MET A 76 -4.55 10.42 -21.84
C MET A 76 -5.45 11.66 -21.86
N ALA A 77 -5.23 12.63 -20.98
CA ALA A 77 -5.97 13.90 -20.99
C ALA A 77 -5.69 14.69 -22.28
N LYS A 78 -4.42 14.78 -22.71
CA LYS A 78 -4.06 15.39 -24.00
C LYS A 78 -4.76 14.70 -25.17
N ARG A 79 -4.75 13.37 -25.19
CA ARG A 79 -5.44 12.60 -26.21
C ARG A 79 -6.95 12.87 -26.20
N GLY A 80 -7.59 12.94 -25.03
CA GLY A 80 -9.00 13.28 -24.90
C GLY A 80 -9.32 14.68 -25.46
N LEU A 81 -8.46 15.67 -25.21
CA LEU A 81 -8.59 17.01 -25.79
C LEU A 81 -8.45 17.00 -27.32
N GLN A 82 -7.54 16.19 -27.87
CA GLN A 82 -7.39 16.02 -29.32
C GLN A 82 -8.61 15.37 -29.97
N GLU A 83 -9.14 14.31 -29.34
CA GLU A 83 -10.36 13.62 -29.79
C GLU A 83 -11.60 14.54 -29.76
N ALA A 84 -11.57 15.60 -28.94
CA ALA A 84 -12.61 16.64 -28.85
C ALA A 84 -12.34 17.88 -29.73
N ASP A 85 -11.37 17.83 -30.66
CA ASP A 85 -10.95 18.95 -31.52
C ASP A 85 -10.42 20.19 -30.76
N LEU A 86 -9.85 20.01 -29.56
CA LEU A 86 -9.29 21.05 -28.69
C LEU A 86 -7.74 20.98 -28.63
N ASP A 87 -7.06 20.73 -29.76
CA ASP A 87 -5.60 20.53 -29.81
C ASP A 87 -4.81 21.73 -29.23
N PHE A 88 -5.35 22.95 -29.32
CA PHE A 88 -4.74 24.17 -28.75
C PHE A 88 -4.63 24.16 -27.21
N LEU A 89 -5.37 23.29 -26.51
CA LEU A 89 -5.28 23.12 -25.06
C LEU A 89 -4.27 22.03 -24.64
N THR A 90 -3.80 21.19 -25.57
CA THR A 90 -2.90 20.07 -25.25
C THR A 90 -1.57 20.52 -24.64
N GLY A 91 -1.06 21.68 -25.07
CA GLY A 91 0.13 22.33 -24.53
C GLY A 91 -0.05 22.85 -23.10
N GLN A 92 -1.29 22.96 -22.62
CA GLN A 92 -1.62 23.47 -21.27
C GLN A 92 -1.75 22.35 -20.23
N VAL A 93 -1.41 21.11 -20.62
CA VAL A 93 -1.43 19.93 -19.73
C VAL A 93 -0.03 19.37 -19.58
N ALA A 94 0.38 19.06 -18.35
CA ALA A 94 1.68 18.44 -18.08
C ALA A 94 1.59 17.42 -16.93
N ALA A 95 2.66 16.63 -16.78
CA ALA A 95 2.89 15.81 -15.59
C ALA A 95 3.92 16.47 -14.67
N TYR A 96 3.91 16.13 -13.38
CA TYR A 96 4.89 16.58 -12.38
C TYR A 96 5.26 15.46 -11.41
N ARG A 97 6.55 15.20 -11.22
CA ARG A 97 7.03 14.20 -10.25
C ARG A 97 8.35 14.59 -9.63
N GLY A 98 8.59 14.14 -8.39
CA GLY A 98 9.82 14.44 -7.66
C GLY A 98 11.11 13.92 -8.31
N GLY A 99 11.01 13.02 -9.29
CA GLY A 99 12.16 12.49 -10.04
C GLY A 99 12.60 13.33 -11.24
N TYR A 100 11.95 14.46 -11.53
CA TYR A 100 12.41 15.41 -12.55
C TYR A 100 13.58 16.27 -12.05
N LEU A 101 14.36 16.80 -12.99
CA LEU A 101 15.43 17.75 -12.70
C LEU A 101 14.87 19.00 -12.01
N ARG A 102 15.71 19.69 -11.25
CA ARG A 102 15.29 20.86 -10.48
C ARG A 102 14.76 21.97 -11.38
N GLU A 103 15.42 22.18 -12.51
CA GLU A 103 15.10 23.20 -13.51
C GLU A 103 13.76 22.91 -14.17
N GLU A 104 13.49 21.65 -14.52
CA GLU A 104 12.21 21.19 -15.10
C GLU A 104 11.05 21.44 -14.13
N ARG A 105 11.22 21.07 -12.86
CA ARG A 105 10.20 21.30 -11.83
C ARG A 105 9.86 22.78 -11.67
N ARG A 106 10.89 23.65 -11.64
CA ARG A 106 10.70 25.11 -11.56
C ARG A 106 9.95 25.68 -12.76
N ALA A 107 10.24 25.20 -13.96
CA ALA A 107 9.55 25.64 -15.17
C ALA A 107 8.06 25.25 -15.13
N LEU A 108 7.75 24.01 -14.75
CA LEU A 108 6.37 23.54 -14.58
C LEU A 108 5.62 24.30 -13.47
N GLU A 109 6.27 24.55 -12.34
CA GLU A 109 5.71 25.32 -11.23
C GLU A 109 5.40 26.77 -11.65
N GLU A 110 6.27 27.41 -12.42
CA GLU A 110 6.05 28.76 -12.98
C GLU A 110 4.90 28.76 -13.97
N ALA A 111 4.93 27.90 -14.98
CA ALA A 111 3.92 27.82 -16.02
C ALA A 111 2.54 27.51 -15.44
N PHE A 112 2.47 26.68 -14.41
CA PHE A 112 1.24 26.46 -13.67
C PHE A 112 0.83 27.75 -12.94
N ARG A 113 1.72 28.36 -12.15
CA ARG A 113 1.41 29.58 -11.38
C ARG A 113 0.92 30.75 -12.22
N THR A 114 1.49 30.97 -13.41
CA THR A 114 1.11 32.04 -14.34
C THR A 114 -0.15 31.74 -15.14
N GLY A 115 -0.63 30.48 -15.13
CA GLY A 115 -1.80 30.03 -15.88
C GLY A 115 -1.51 29.64 -17.33
N GLU A 116 -0.23 29.50 -17.72
CA GLU A 116 0.17 28.89 -19.00
C GLU A 116 -0.20 27.40 -19.05
N LEU A 117 -0.09 26.71 -17.91
CA LEU A 117 -0.65 25.38 -17.70
C LEU A 117 -1.98 25.49 -16.95
N LEU A 118 -3.03 24.89 -17.52
CA LEU A 118 -4.33 24.72 -16.86
C LEU A 118 -4.42 23.38 -16.13
N GLY A 119 -3.68 22.36 -16.57
CA GLY A 119 -3.75 21.01 -16.04
C GLY A 119 -2.40 20.45 -15.63
N LEU A 120 -2.32 19.92 -14.42
CA LEU A 120 -1.12 19.23 -13.95
C LEU A 120 -1.50 17.88 -13.32
N ALA A 121 -0.93 16.79 -13.81
CA ALA A 121 -1.02 15.48 -13.15
C ALA A 121 0.25 15.24 -12.34
N ALA A 122 0.14 15.10 -11.01
CA ALA A 122 1.28 15.10 -10.12
C ALA A 122 1.25 13.98 -9.09
N THR A 123 2.43 13.54 -8.62
CA THR A 123 2.48 12.72 -7.41
C THR A 123 2.29 13.56 -6.14
N ASN A 124 2.44 12.96 -4.96
CA ASN A 124 2.55 13.68 -3.69
C ASN A 124 3.70 14.72 -3.62
N ALA A 125 4.52 14.84 -4.65
CA ALA A 125 5.58 15.85 -4.72
C ALA A 125 5.05 17.30 -4.72
N LEU A 126 3.75 17.52 -4.98
CA LEU A 126 3.08 18.82 -4.82
C LEU A 126 2.26 18.93 -3.52
N GLU A 127 2.21 17.87 -2.71
CA GLU A 127 1.49 17.84 -1.44
C GLU A 127 2.11 18.78 -0.40
N LEU A 128 3.44 18.91 -0.42
CA LEU A 128 4.21 19.75 0.51
C LEU A 128 5.13 20.73 -0.25
N GLY A 129 5.18 21.97 0.23
CA GLY A 129 6.29 22.89 -0.07
C GLY A 129 6.18 23.80 -1.30
N ILE A 130 5.06 23.80 -2.04
CA ILE A 130 4.87 24.71 -3.18
C ILE A 130 3.65 25.60 -2.95
N ASP A 131 3.84 26.90 -3.11
CA ASP A 131 2.78 27.91 -3.05
C ASP A 131 2.01 27.97 -4.37
N ILE A 132 1.20 26.94 -4.61
CA ILE A 132 0.24 26.95 -5.71
C ILE A 132 -1.05 27.59 -5.17
N SER A 133 -1.17 28.90 -5.36
CA SER A 133 -2.40 29.64 -5.12
C SER A 133 -3.26 29.72 -6.39
N GLY A 134 -4.59 29.71 -6.23
CA GLY A 134 -5.54 29.90 -7.33
C GLY A 134 -5.92 28.65 -8.12
N LEU A 135 -5.93 27.47 -7.49
CA LEU A 135 -6.55 26.28 -8.09
C LEU A 135 -8.06 26.30 -7.90
N ASP A 136 -8.77 25.97 -8.98
CA ASP A 136 -10.23 25.89 -9.01
C ASP A 136 -10.70 24.45 -8.74
N ALA A 137 -9.93 23.45 -9.18
CA ALA A 137 -10.25 22.05 -8.97
C ALA A 137 -9.04 21.19 -8.57
N VAL A 138 -9.30 20.17 -7.74
CA VAL A 138 -8.35 19.10 -7.39
C VAL A 138 -8.99 17.74 -7.68
N LEU A 139 -8.29 16.89 -8.42
CA LEU A 139 -8.67 15.49 -8.63
C LEU A 139 -7.73 14.61 -7.80
N LEU A 140 -8.27 13.69 -7.00
CA LEU A 140 -7.51 12.72 -6.23
C LEU A 140 -7.73 11.34 -6.86
N SER A 141 -6.74 10.83 -7.59
CA SER A 141 -6.79 9.50 -8.20
C SER A 141 -6.49 8.42 -7.14
N GLY A 142 -7.47 8.18 -6.30
CA GLY A 142 -7.47 7.26 -5.17
C GLY A 142 -7.23 7.96 -3.83
N TYR A 143 -7.52 7.25 -2.75
CA TYR A 143 -7.24 7.76 -1.41
C TYR A 143 -5.72 7.94 -1.20
N PRO A 144 -5.25 9.10 -0.67
CA PRO A 144 -3.83 9.34 -0.50
C PRO A 144 -3.20 8.61 0.69
N GLY A 145 -3.96 7.78 1.40
CA GLY A 145 -3.49 6.92 2.50
C GLY A 145 -3.80 7.47 3.89
N THR A 146 -3.91 8.79 4.05
CA THR A 146 -4.30 9.44 5.31
C THR A 146 -5.29 10.58 5.07
N LEU A 147 -6.14 10.89 6.06
CA LEU A 147 -7.02 12.05 6.05
C LEU A 147 -6.18 13.33 6.08
N ALA A 148 -5.03 13.32 6.76
CA ALA A 148 -4.08 14.42 6.72
C ALA A 148 -3.70 14.77 5.27
N SER A 149 -3.23 13.78 4.50
CA SER A 149 -2.86 13.96 3.10
C SER A 149 -4.06 14.30 2.23
N LEU A 150 -5.23 13.69 2.46
CA LEU A 150 -6.47 14.03 1.76
C LEU A 150 -6.80 15.51 1.89
N TRP A 151 -6.81 16.02 3.12
CA TRP A 151 -7.15 17.41 3.39
C TRP A 151 -6.05 18.39 2.97
N GLN A 152 -4.78 17.98 3.02
CA GLN A 152 -3.68 18.77 2.46
C GLN A 152 -3.78 18.90 0.94
N GLN A 153 -4.08 17.80 0.24
CA GLN A 153 -4.23 17.77 -1.21
C GLN A 153 -5.50 18.51 -1.66
N ALA A 154 -6.65 18.27 -1.02
CA ALA A 154 -7.90 18.96 -1.29
C ALA A 154 -7.79 20.47 -1.02
N GLY A 155 -7.13 20.86 0.08
CA GLY A 155 -6.89 22.25 0.47
C GLY A 155 -5.95 23.06 -0.45
N ARG A 156 -5.50 22.46 -1.57
CA ARG A 156 -4.80 23.16 -2.64
C ARG A 156 -5.75 24.01 -3.50
N ALA A 157 -7.02 23.63 -3.62
CA ALA A 157 -8.05 24.47 -4.25
C ALA A 157 -8.76 25.40 -3.25
N GLY A 158 -9.35 26.48 -3.76
CA GLY A 158 -10.23 27.37 -2.98
C GLY A 158 -9.54 28.46 -2.15
N ARG A 159 -8.23 28.66 -2.33
CA ARG A 159 -7.43 29.67 -1.58
C ARG A 159 -7.65 31.12 -2.04
N SER A 160 -8.29 31.35 -3.18
CA SER A 160 -8.51 32.67 -3.78
C SER A 160 -9.91 33.26 -3.52
N GLY A 161 -10.71 32.65 -2.64
CA GLY A 161 -12.08 33.10 -2.34
C GLY A 161 -13.13 32.73 -3.40
N ARG A 162 -12.79 31.88 -4.36
CA ARG A 162 -13.71 31.25 -5.32
C ARG A 162 -14.08 29.85 -4.86
N GLU A 163 -15.29 29.40 -5.21
CA GLU A 163 -15.71 28.03 -4.96
C GLU A 163 -14.76 27.04 -5.63
N ALA A 164 -14.50 25.93 -4.95
CA ALA A 164 -13.57 24.91 -5.39
C ALA A 164 -14.25 23.56 -5.56
N LEU A 165 -13.76 22.76 -6.51
CA LEU A 165 -14.14 21.37 -6.68
C LEU A 165 -13.02 20.45 -6.19
N CYS A 166 -13.36 19.45 -5.39
CA CYS A 166 -12.50 18.31 -5.15
C CYS A 166 -13.22 17.02 -5.54
N VAL A 167 -12.60 16.18 -6.35
CA VAL A 167 -13.15 14.87 -6.71
C VAL A 167 -12.17 13.79 -6.28
N MET A 168 -12.59 12.88 -5.42
CA MET A 168 -11.84 11.65 -5.11
C MET A 168 -12.36 10.51 -5.98
N ILE A 169 -11.52 10.05 -6.90
CA ILE A 169 -11.79 8.94 -7.81
C ILE A 169 -11.26 7.67 -7.16
N ALA A 170 -12.14 6.78 -6.70
CA ALA A 170 -11.73 5.52 -6.08
C ALA A 170 -10.96 4.62 -7.04
N ARG A 171 -9.93 3.96 -6.52
CA ARG A 171 -9.25 2.86 -7.19
C ARG A 171 -10.01 1.55 -6.96
N ASP A 172 -9.63 0.55 -7.75
CA ASP A 172 -10.06 -0.83 -7.56
C ASP A 172 -9.28 -1.43 -6.36
N ASP A 173 -9.59 -0.94 -5.17
CA ASP A 173 -8.96 -1.26 -3.89
C ASP A 173 -10.02 -1.25 -2.75
N PRO A 174 -9.92 -2.14 -1.73
CA PRO A 174 -10.96 -2.26 -0.72
C PRO A 174 -11.16 -1.01 0.12
N LEU A 175 -10.09 -0.29 0.44
CA LEU A 175 -10.17 0.94 1.24
C LEU A 175 -10.86 2.06 0.46
N ASP A 176 -10.44 2.31 -0.77
CA ASP A 176 -11.05 3.32 -1.64
C ASP A 176 -12.55 3.04 -1.83
N THR A 177 -12.93 1.78 -2.03
CA THR A 177 -14.33 1.33 -2.15
C THR A 177 -15.12 1.60 -0.87
N TYR A 178 -14.58 1.22 0.29
CA TYR A 178 -15.22 1.49 1.57
C TYR A 178 -15.48 2.99 1.78
N LEU A 179 -14.49 3.85 1.49
CA LEU A 179 -14.57 5.29 1.71
C LEU A 179 -15.62 5.98 0.83
N VAL A 180 -15.84 5.50 -0.40
CA VAL A 180 -16.90 6.05 -1.28
C VAL A 180 -18.29 5.70 -0.77
N HIS A 181 -18.49 4.49 -0.23
CA HIS A 181 -19.79 4.08 0.33
C HIS A 181 -20.02 4.53 1.78
N HIS A 182 -18.96 4.93 2.50
CA HIS A 182 -19.01 5.38 3.89
C HIS A 182 -18.37 6.77 4.04
N PRO A 183 -18.94 7.82 3.42
CA PRO A 183 -18.36 9.17 3.41
C PRO A 183 -18.14 9.75 4.82
N ASP A 184 -18.92 9.33 5.82
CA ASP A 184 -18.73 9.74 7.21
C ASP A 184 -17.34 9.38 7.74
N ALA A 185 -16.69 8.34 7.21
CA ALA A 185 -15.31 7.98 7.54
C ALA A 185 -14.29 9.04 7.10
N LEU A 186 -14.62 9.86 6.08
CA LEU A 186 -13.80 10.96 5.60
C LEU A 186 -14.14 12.30 6.27
N PHE A 187 -15.44 12.60 6.40
CA PHE A 187 -15.90 13.94 6.74
C PHE A 187 -16.18 14.16 8.24
N ARG A 188 -16.44 13.09 9.00
CA ARG A 188 -16.78 13.19 10.43
C ARG A 188 -15.66 12.75 11.36
N ARG A 189 -14.65 12.06 10.84
CA ARG A 189 -13.50 11.62 11.64
C ARG A 189 -12.45 12.73 11.74
N PRO A 190 -11.82 12.91 12.90
CA PRO A 190 -10.62 13.75 12.98
C PRO A 190 -9.50 13.13 12.14
N VAL A 191 -8.53 13.95 11.75
CA VAL A 191 -7.27 13.48 11.17
C VAL A 191 -6.63 12.45 12.10
N GLU A 192 -6.05 11.40 11.51
CA GLU A 192 -5.51 10.27 12.25
C GLU A 192 -4.40 10.69 13.22
N ALA A 193 -4.32 9.99 14.35
CA ALA A 193 -3.13 10.05 15.19
C ALA A 193 -2.00 9.25 14.53
N THR A 194 -0.78 9.79 14.57
CA THR A 194 0.39 9.03 14.14
C THR A 194 0.59 7.84 15.08
N VAL A 195 0.61 6.63 14.52
CA VAL A 195 0.98 5.41 15.25
C VAL A 195 2.49 5.31 15.20
N LEU A 196 3.12 5.24 16.37
CA LEU A 196 4.57 5.12 16.52
C LEU A 196 4.81 4.15 17.66
N ASP A 197 5.76 3.23 17.50
CA ASP A 197 6.28 2.43 18.60
C ASP A 197 7.75 2.83 18.90
N PRO A 198 7.98 3.82 19.77
CA PRO A 198 9.34 4.19 20.15
C PRO A 198 10.03 3.11 21.00
N ALA A 199 9.30 2.11 21.50
CA ALA A 199 9.84 1.01 22.28
C ALA A 199 10.26 -0.18 21.40
N ASN A 200 10.02 -0.15 20.09
CA ASN A 200 10.45 -1.21 19.17
C ASN A 200 11.97 -1.41 19.31
N PRO A 201 12.45 -2.59 19.74
CA PRO A 201 13.87 -2.81 20.00
C PRO A 201 14.75 -2.67 18.75
N TYR A 202 14.21 -2.90 17.55
CA TYR A 202 14.93 -2.76 16.28
C TYR A 202 15.19 -1.30 15.89
N VAL A 203 14.39 -0.36 16.39
CA VAL A 203 14.63 1.08 16.26
C VAL A 203 15.42 1.58 17.47
N LEU A 204 14.99 1.20 18.67
CA LEU A 204 15.55 1.68 19.93
C LEU A 204 17.01 1.26 20.12
N ALA A 205 17.38 0.01 19.82
CA ALA A 205 18.75 -0.47 20.04
C ALA A 205 19.79 0.30 19.20
N PRO A 206 19.64 0.47 17.86
CA PRO A 206 20.58 1.28 17.08
C PRO A 206 20.62 2.76 17.50
N HIS A 207 19.48 3.34 17.93
CA HIS A 207 19.41 4.70 18.44
C HIS A 207 20.11 4.86 19.81
N LEU A 208 19.97 3.87 20.71
CA LEU A 208 20.67 3.82 21.99
C LEU A 208 22.18 3.69 21.79
N CYS A 209 22.61 2.86 20.84
CA CYS A 209 24.03 2.77 20.44
C CYS A 209 24.55 4.08 19.87
N SER A 210 23.75 4.77 19.04
CA SER A 210 24.10 6.07 18.49
C SER A 210 24.25 7.14 19.57
N ALA A 211 23.31 7.18 20.52
CA ALA A 211 23.41 8.04 21.70
C ALA A 211 24.69 7.75 22.49
N ALA A 212 24.99 6.48 22.77
CA ALA A 212 26.21 6.05 23.48
C ALA A 212 27.51 6.33 22.73
N ALA A 213 27.47 6.49 21.40
CA ALA A 213 28.60 6.87 20.57
C ALA A 213 28.85 8.39 20.55
N GLU A 214 27.81 9.18 20.83
CA GLU A 214 27.89 10.64 21.00
C GLU A 214 28.31 11.01 22.42
N LEU A 215 27.62 10.46 23.43
CA LEU A 215 27.87 10.68 24.85
C LEU A 215 27.59 9.37 25.63
N PRO A 216 28.33 9.07 26.71
CA PRO A 216 28.06 7.90 27.52
C PRO A 216 26.63 7.93 28.07
N VAL A 217 25.85 6.88 27.83
CA VAL A 217 24.50 6.74 28.40
C VAL A 217 24.64 6.46 29.88
N THR A 218 23.88 7.15 30.72
CA THR A 218 23.93 7.00 32.18
C THR A 218 22.64 6.40 32.72
N SER A 219 22.64 5.96 33.98
CA SER A 219 21.41 5.43 34.61
C SER A 219 20.28 6.47 34.67
N ALA A 220 20.61 7.76 34.62
CA ALA A 220 19.63 8.85 34.58
C ALA A 220 18.94 8.99 33.22
N ASP A 221 19.54 8.46 32.15
CA ASP A 221 19.00 8.53 30.78
C ASP A 221 18.06 7.35 30.48
N LEU A 222 18.16 6.24 31.21
CA LEU A 222 17.35 5.03 30.97
C LEU A 222 15.84 5.30 30.89
N PRO A 223 15.24 6.13 31.77
CA PRO A 223 13.82 6.47 31.66
C PRO A 223 13.45 7.24 30.38
N LEU A 224 14.39 7.98 29.77
CA LEU A 224 14.15 8.70 28.51
C LEU A 224 14.00 7.73 27.34
N PHE A 225 14.75 6.63 27.37
CA PHE A 225 14.71 5.58 26.36
C PHE A 225 13.70 4.47 26.69
N GLY A 226 13.19 4.42 27.93
CA GLY A 226 12.30 3.35 28.38
C GLY A 226 12.99 1.98 28.48
N VAL A 227 14.32 1.96 28.67
CA VAL A 227 15.12 0.73 28.68
C VAL A 227 15.59 0.36 30.09
N THR A 228 15.97 -0.91 30.27
CA THR A 228 16.57 -1.41 31.51
C THR A 228 18.10 -1.39 31.42
N GLU A 229 18.78 -1.47 32.58
CA GLU A 229 20.24 -1.66 32.60
C GLU A 229 20.66 -2.94 31.85
N GLU A 230 19.88 -4.01 31.94
CA GLU A 230 20.11 -5.28 31.25
C GLU A 230 20.07 -5.12 29.72
N PHE A 231 19.13 -4.31 29.22
CA PHE A 231 19.07 -4.00 27.79
C PHE A 231 20.28 -3.20 27.33
N CYS A 232 20.76 -2.24 28.15
CA CYS A 232 22.01 -1.54 27.85
C CYS A 232 23.22 -2.47 27.90
N ASP A 233 23.29 -3.38 28.88
CA ASP A 233 24.39 -4.33 29.05
C ASP A 233 24.50 -5.33 27.89
N SER A 234 23.40 -5.60 27.17
CA SER A 234 23.41 -6.49 25.99
C SER A 234 23.99 -5.82 24.73
N LEU A 235 23.97 -4.48 24.66
CA LEU A 235 24.38 -3.70 23.48
C LEU A 235 25.68 -2.91 23.68
N LEU A 236 25.97 -2.50 24.91
CA LEU A 236 27.00 -1.52 25.26
C LEU A 236 27.91 -2.03 26.36
N ARG A 237 29.09 -1.43 26.47
CA ARG A 237 30.02 -1.77 27.55
C ARG A 237 29.81 -0.89 28.77
N ARG A 238 29.36 -1.48 29.87
CA ARG A 238 29.28 -0.80 31.17
C ARG A 238 30.65 -0.41 31.73
N ARG A 239 30.75 0.81 32.24
CA ARG A 239 31.88 1.41 32.98
C ARG A 239 31.35 2.19 34.19
N PRO A 240 32.20 2.64 35.13
CA PRO A 240 31.73 3.34 36.35
C PRO A 240 30.87 4.59 36.08
N THR A 241 31.07 5.25 34.95
CA THR A 241 30.42 6.51 34.57
C THR A 241 29.27 6.33 33.58
N GLY A 242 28.94 5.10 33.17
CA GLY A 242 27.86 4.82 32.23
C GLY A 242 28.15 3.69 31.24
N TRP A 243 27.31 3.57 30.22
CA TRP A 243 27.41 2.65 29.10
C TRP A 243 28.05 3.33 27.90
N TYR A 244 29.02 2.65 27.31
CA TYR A 244 29.84 3.17 26.23
C TYR A 244 29.71 2.31 24.98
N TRP A 245 29.60 2.98 23.84
CA TRP A 245 29.86 2.34 22.55
C TRP A 245 31.36 2.03 22.42
N THR A 246 31.70 0.80 22.06
CA THR A 246 33.11 0.35 22.00
C THR A 246 33.58 -0.03 20.61
N ASP A 247 32.70 -0.05 19.61
CA ASP A 247 33.12 -0.27 18.24
C ASP A 247 33.84 0.98 17.70
N ARG A 248 34.79 0.77 16.80
CA ARG A 248 35.53 1.85 16.13
C ARG A 248 34.66 2.55 15.09
N TYR A 249 33.71 1.83 14.51
CA TYR A 249 32.75 2.36 13.56
C TYR A 249 31.55 2.97 14.28
N ARG A 250 30.94 3.97 13.66
CA ARG A 250 29.66 4.50 14.14
C ARG A 250 28.57 3.44 13.98
N PRO A 251 27.60 3.36 14.91
CA PRO A 251 26.41 2.55 14.71
C PRO A 251 25.74 2.90 13.38
N LYS A 252 25.40 1.89 12.59
CA LYS A 252 24.59 2.08 11.38
C LYS A 252 23.12 2.09 11.80
N VAL A 253 22.40 3.15 11.45
CA VAL A 253 20.96 3.29 11.71
C VAL A 253 20.25 3.51 10.38
N ASP A 254 19.31 2.64 10.05
CA ASP A 254 18.37 2.88 8.95
C ASP A 254 17.14 3.60 9.49
N LEU A 255 17.08 4.91 9.30
CA LEU A 255 15.95 5.75 9.72
C LEU A 255 14.65 5.45 8.97
N ARG A 256 14.71 4.71 7.86
CA ARG A 256 13.53 4.36 7.05
C ARG A 256 13.07 2.92 7.26
N GLY A 257 13.77 2.14 8.09
CA GLY A 257 13.34 0.79 8.45
C GLY A 257 13.20 -0.17 7.25
N THR A 258 13.94 0.05 6.16
CA THR A 258 13.86 -0.72 4.91
C THR A 258 14.37 -2.16 5.03
N GLY A 259 14.91 -2.54 6.20
CA GLY A 259 15.26 -3.92 6.53
C GLY A 259 16.52 -4.44 5.84
N GLY A 260 17.38 -3.55 5.34
CA GLY A 260 18.65 -3.91 4.70
C GLY A 260 19.16 -2.82 3.76
N GLU A 261 20.31 -3.06 3.13
CA GLU A 261 20.78 -2.19 2.04
C GLU A 261 19.89 -2.42 0.80
N PRO A 262 19.36 -1.36 0.17
CA PRO A 262 18.45 -1.50 -0.97
C PRO A 262 19.19 -2.06 -2.20
N VAL A 263 18.46 -2.83 -3.01
CA VAL A 263 18.98 -3.39 -4.27
C VAL A 263 19.00 -2.31 -5.34
N THR A 264 20.15 -2.14 -5.99
CA THR A 264 20.37 -1.14 -7.04
C THR A 264 20.01 -1.75 -8.40
N VAL A 265 19.17 -1.08 -9.19
CA VAL A 265 18.76 -1.55 -10.52
C VAL A 265 19.59 -0.88 -11.61
N VAL A 266 20.36 -1.66 -12.37
CA VAL A 266 21.36 -1.18 -13.33
C VAL A 266 21.12 -1.79 -14.71
N GLU A 267 21.15 -0.96 -15.76
CA GLU A 267 21.06 -1.43 -17.14
C GLU A 267 22.39 -2.07 -17.59
N ASN A 268 22.37 -3.37 -17.90
CA ASN A 268 23.55 -4.19 -18.18
C ASN A 268 24.40 -3.65 -19.36
N GLY A 269 23.74 -3.14 -20.40
CA GLY A 269 24.43 -2.66 -21.61
C GLY A 269 25.10 -1.29 -21.50
N THR A 270 24.63 -0.42 -20.61
CA THR A 270 25.09 0.98 -20.51
C THR A 270 25.73 1.31 -19.16
N GLY A 271 25.53 0.47 -18.14
CA GLY A 271 25.87 0.76 -16.75
C GLY A 271 25.00 1.87 -16.14
N ARG A 272 23.92 2.28 -16.81
CA ARG A 272 23.05 3.34 -16.33
C ARG A 272 22.28 2.86 -15.10
N LEU A 273 22.44 3.59 -14.01
CA LEU A 273 21.63 3.44 -12.81
C LEU A 273 20.18 3.88 -13.10
N LEU A 274 19.23 2.95 -12.96
CA LEU A 274 17.80 3.24 -13.12
C LEU A 274 17.16 3.64 -11.78
N GLY A 275 17.53 2.97 -10.68
CA GLY A 275 16.96 3.27 -9.36
C GLY A 275 17.33 2.23 -8.32
N THR A 276 16.54 2.16 -7.25
CA THR A 276 16.73 1.20 -6.15
C THR A 276 15.38 0.58 -5.75
N VAL A 277 15.41 -0.64 -5.23
CA VAL A 277 14.28 -1.38 -4.67
C VAL A 277 14.63 -1.78 -3.24
N ASP A 278 13.68 -1.66 -2.31
CA ASP A 278 13.90 -2.01 -0.91
C ASP A 278 14.25 -3.49 -0.75
N ALA A 279 15.16 -3.79 0.19
CA ALA A 279 15.67 -5.14 0.39
C ALA A 279 14.55 -6.15 0.62
N SER A 280 13.54 -5.80 1.44
CA SER A 280 12.39 -6.64 1.76
C SER A 280 11.52 -7.01 0.54
N SER A 281 11.50 -6.15 -0.48
CA SER A 281 10.69 -6.36 -1.69
C SER A 281 11.48 -6.95 -2.86
N ALA A 282 12.80 -7.00 -2.78
CA ALA A 282 13.67 -7.33 -3.91
C ALA A 282 13.36 -8.70 -4.54
N HIS A 283 13.14 -9.74 -3.73
CA HIS A 283 12.84 -11.09 -4.22
C HIS A 283 11.51 -11.16 -5.00
N THR A 284 10.59 -10.23 -4.76
CA THR A 284 9.28 -10.20 -5.45
C THR A 284 9.28 -9.28 -6.67
N GLN A 285 10.03 -8.18 -6.64
CA GLN A 285 9.96 -7.14 -7.67
C GLN A 285 11.09 -7.20 -8.71
N VAL A 286 12.27 -7.70 -8.31
CA VAL A 286 13.48 -7.69 -9.15
C VAL A 286 14.21 -9.03 -9.11
N HIS A 287 13.47 -10.13 -8.96
CA HIS A 287 14.02 -11.47 -9.18
C HIS A 287 14.42 -11.68 -10.65
N GLU A 288 15.23 -12.69 -10.92
CA GLU A 288 15.59 -13.08 -12.29
C GLU A 288 14.33 -13.30 -13.16
N GLY A 289 14.29 -12.68 -14.33
CA GLY A 289 13.18 -12.70 -15.26
C GLY A 289 11.99 -11.78 -14.92
N ALA A 290 12.03 -11.03 -13.81
CA ALA A 290 10.99 -10.06 -13.47
C ALA A 290 10.91 -8.95 -14.54
N VAL A 291 9.68 -8.51 -14.84
CA VAL A 291 9.45 -7.30 -15.65
C VAL A 291 9.46 -6.09 -14.72
N TYR A 292 10.56 -5.36 -14.73
CA TYR A 292 10.75 -4.12 -14.00
C TYR A 292 10.41 -2.92 -14.87
N LEU A 293 9.55 -2.03 -14.38
CA LEU A 293 9.15 -0.85 -15.14
C LEU A 293 9.83 0.42 -14.61
N HIS A 294 10.52 1.13 -15.48
CA HIS A 294 11.17 2.41 -15.17
C HIS A 294 10.80 3.49 -16.19
N GLN A 295 10.10 4.55 -15.76
CA GLN A 295 9.65 5.67 -16.59
C GLN A 295 8.73 5.28 -17.77
N GLY A 296 7.93 4.23 -17.61
CA GLY A 296 7.06 3.74 -18.69
C GLY A 296 7.79 2.84 -19.70
N THR A 297 9.12 2.83 -19.66
CA THR A 297 9.95 1.84 -20.33
C THR A 297 9.98 0.56 -19.51
N SER A 298 9.80 -0.56 -20.19
CA SER A 298 9.88 -1.89 -19.59
C SER A 298 11.31 -2.41 -19.68
N TYR A 299 11.72 -3.09 -18.63
CA TYR A 299 13.00 -3.77 -18.51
C TYR A 299 12.76 -5.18 -18.00
N VAL A 300 13.53 -6.14 -18.48
CA VAL A 300 13.53 -7.51 -17.96
C VAL A 300 14.80 -7.67 -17.12
N VAL A 301 14.65 -8.23 -15.92
CA VAL A 301 15.76 -8.53 -15.03
C VAL A 301 16.52 -9.75 -15.55
N ASP A 302 17.79 -9.55 -15.86
CA ASP A 302 18.71 -10.59 -16.28
C ASP A 302 19.25 -11.39 -15.10
N GLU A 303 19.55 -10.70 -14.00
CA GLU A 303 20.20 -11.28 -12.83
C GLU A 303 19.89 -10.45 -11.58
N LEU A 304 19.71 -11.12 -10.44
CA LEU A 304 19.67 -10.50 -9.12
C LEU A 304 20.88 -10.99 -8.31
N ASP A 305 21.91 -10.16 -8.22
CA ASP A 305 23.07 -10.39 -7.36
C ASP A 305 22.73 -9.94 -5.93
N LEU A 306 22.44 -10.92 -5.07
CA LEU A 306 22.11 -10.70 -3.66
C LEU A 306 23.34 -10.27 -2.83
N ASP A 307 24.54 -10.72 -3.19
CA ASP A 307 25.76 -10.40 -2.46
C ASP A 307 26.22 -8.96 -2.77
N GLY A 308 26.12 -8.57 -4.04
CA GLY A 308 26.42 -7.22 -4.51
C GLY A 308 25.29 -6.21 -4.29
N GLY A 309 24.07 -6.67 -4.03
CA GLY A 309 22.89 -5.81 -3.91
C GLY A 309 22.51 -5.12 -5.22
N VAL A 310 22.62 -5.84 -6.35
CA VAL A 310 22.41 -5.29 -7.70
C VAL A 310 21.46 -6.18 -8.51
N ALA A 311 20.47 -5.58 -9.17
CA ALA A 311 19.66 -6.21 -10.20
C ALA A 311 20.09 -5.69 -11.57
N LEU A 312 20.60 -6.57 -12.43
CA LEU A 312 20.98 -6.25 -13.80
C LEU A 312 19.77 -6.41 -14.71
N VAL A 313 19.53 -5.42 -15.57
CA VAL A 313 18.36 -5.41 -16.45
C VAL A 313 18.70 -5.00 -17.88
N HIS A 314 17.84 -5.36 -18.83
CA HIS A 314 17.89 -4.85 -20.19
C HIS A 314 16.52 -4.32 -20.63
N PRO A 315 16.47 -3.32 -21.52
CA PRO A 315 15.21 -2.79 -22.04
C PRO A 315 14.54 -3.79 -22.96
N GLU A 316 13.29 -4.13 -22.67
CA GLU A 316 12.44 -5.00 -23.48
C GLU A 316 10.98 -4.58 -23.27
N GLU A 317 10.16 -4.59 -24.33
CA GLU A 317 8.71 -4.40 -24.24
C GLU A 317 7.98 -5.73 -24.46
N PRO A 318 7.98 -6.62 -23.45
CA PRO A 318 7.32 -7.90 -23.58
C PRO A 318 5.79 -7.77 -23.59
N ASP A 319 5.12 -8.68 -24.29
CA ASP A 319 3.66 -8.83 -24.25
C ASP A 319 3.16 -9.51 -22.96
N TRP A 320 3.99 -9.55 -21.91
CA TRP A 320 3.69 -10.17 -20.62
C TRP A 320 4.13 -9.31 -19.43
N THR A 321 3.59 -9.65 -18.27
CA THR A 321 3.95 -9.16 -16.93
C THR A 321 4.39 -10.34 -16.08
N THR A 322 5.03 -10.08 -14.95
CA THR A 322 5.48 -11.13 -14.02
C THR A 322 4.80 -10.99 -12.67
N HIS A 323 4.50 -12.12 -12.05
CA HIS A 323 3.94 -12.21 -10.71
C HIS A 323 4.71 -13.26 -9.90
N ALA A 324 5.38 -12.84 -8.83
CA ALA A 324 6.11 -13.75 -7.96
C ALA A 324 5.17 -14.72 -7.23
N ARG A 325 5.65 -15.94 -7.00
CA ARG A 325 5.01 -16.98 -6.21
C ARG A 325 5.87 -17.25 -4.99
N ASP A 326 5.29 -17.07 -3.83
CA ASP A 326 5.97 -17.28 -2.56
C ASP A 326 5.24 -18.29 -1.67
N VAL A 327 6.01 -18.89 -0.78
CA VAL A 327 5.53 -19.73 0.32
C VAL A 327 5.80 -18.97 1.60
N THR A 328 4.77 -18.85 2.44
CA THR A 328 4.87 -18.19 3.74
C THR A 328 4.51 -19.17 4.84
N GLU A 329 5.38 -19.27 5.83
CA GLU A 329 5.12 -19.93 7.10
C GLU A 329 5.14 -18.91 8.23
N LEU A 330 4.32 -19.12 9.26
CA LEU A 330 4.27 -18.28 10.45
C LEU A 330 4.30 -19.17 11.69
N ARG A 331 5.05 -18.75 12.71
CA ARG A 331 5.08 -19.38 14.02
C ARG A 331 4.78 -18.36 15.11
N ILE A 332 3.97 -18.75 16.09
CA ILE A 332 3.68 -17.92 17.26
C ILE A 332 4.83 -18.08 18.25
N VAL A 333 5.58 -17.00 18.47
CA VAL A 333 6.66 -16.97 19.46
C VAL A 333 6.08 -16.74 20.85
N ARG A 334 5.18 -15.76 20.96
CA ARG A 334 4.59 -15.38 22.25
C ARG A 334 3.24 -14.69 22.07
N VAL A 335 2.24 -15.14 22.81
CA VAL A 335 0.96 -14.40 22.96
C VAL A 335 1.12 -13.34 24.06
N GLN A 336 0.84 -12.08 23.72
CA GLN A 336 0.92 -10.95 24.65
C GLN A 336 -0.45 -10.57 25.21
N ARG A 337 -1.49 -10.58 24.38
CA ARG A 337 -2.89 -10.36 24.77
C ARG A 337 -3.78 -11.37 24.08
N GLU A 338 -4.81 -11.78 24.79
CA GLU A 338 -5.79 -12.75 24.32
C GLU A 338 -7.15 -12.43 24.91
N VAL A 339 -8.17 -12.45 24.05
CA VAL A 339 -9.58 -12.35 24.42
C VAL A 339 -10.30 -13.50 23.71
N GLU A 340 -10.96 -14.36 24.48
CA GLU A 340 -11.78 -15.45 23.93
C GLU A 340 -13.24 -15.25 24.33
N VAL A 341 -14.11 -15.12 23.33
CA VAL A 341 -15.56 -14.91 23.50
C VAL A 341 -16.28 -15.71 22.43
N ASP A 342 -17.33 -16.46 22.81
CA ASP A 342 -18.23 -17.18 21.90
C ASP A 342 -17.55 -18.01 20.80
N GLY A 343 -16.44 -18.67 21.13
CA GLY A 343 -15.71 -19.54 20.20
C GLY A 343 -14.83 -18.79 19.19
N VAL A 344 -14.52 -17.52 19.47
CA VAL A 344 -13.57 -16.68 18.74
C VAL A 344 -12.48 -16.23 19.70
N ARG A 345 -11.23 -16.50 19.33
CA ARG A 345 -10.06 -16.05 20.08
C ARG A 345 -9.34 -14.96 19.30
N LEU A 346 -9.40 -13.72 19.79
CA LEU A 346 -8.63 -12.59 19.28
C LEU A 346 -7.35 -12.44 20.08
N CYS A 347 -6.22 -12.42 19.40
CA CYS A 347 -4.89 -12.39 20.01
C CYS A 347 -4.02 -11.28 19.41
N LEU A 348 -3.04 -10.86 20.21
CA LEU A 348 -1.91 -10.02 19.81
C LEU A 348 -0.63 -10.66 20.35
N GLY A 349 0.43 -10.68 19.55
CA GLY A 349 1.70 -11.25 20.00
C GLY A 349 2.81 -11.25 18.98
N GLU A 350 3.96 -11.77 19.41
CA GLU A 350 5.18 -11.91 18.62
C GLU A 350 5.10 -13.16 17.75
N VAL A 351 5.46 -13.00 16.47
CA VAL A 351 5.49 -14.06 15.48
C VAL A 351 6.80 -14.03 14.70
N ASP A 352 7.23 -15.21 14.26
CA ASP A 352 8.27 -15.36 13.25
C ASP A 352 7.62 -15.74 11.93
N VAL A 353 7.85 -14.93 10.91
CA VAL A 353 7.36 -15.14 9.55
C VAL A 353 8.53 -15.53 8.66
N THR A 354 8.43 -16.67 7.99
CA THR A 354 9.39 -17.12 6.98
C THR A 354 8.72 -17.03 5.62
N ASN A 355 9.30 -16.26 4.70
CA ASN A 355 8.83 -16.10 3.33
C ASN A 355 9.91 -16.52 2.33
N GLN A 356 9.53 -17.28 1.30
CA GLN A 356 10.44 -17.65 0.21
C GLN A 356 9.74 -17.48 -1.13
N VAL A 357 10.35 -16.71 -2.03
CA VAL A 357 9.92 -16.66 -3.44
C VAL A 357 10.49 -17.88 -4.17
N VAL A 358 9.62 -18.79 -4.58
CA VAL A 358 10.00 -20.10 -5.14
C VAL A 358 9.78 -20.19 -6.65
N ALA A 359 9.00 -19.28 -7.21
CA ALA A 359 8.71 -19.22 -8.65
C ALA A 359 8.17 -17.85 -9.05
N TYR A 360 7.95 -17.64 -10.33
CA TYR A 360 7.13 -16.56 -10.85
C TYR A 360 6.30 -17.02 -12.05
N GLN A 361 5.17 -16.37 -12.26
CA GLN A 361 4.29 -16.58 -13.40
C GLN A 361 4.46 -15.46 -14.41
N ARG A 362 4.60 -15.81 -15.70
CA ARG A 362 4.45 -14.82 -16.78
C ARG A 362 3.00 -14.76 -17.18
N ARG A 363 2.43 -13.57 -17.20
CA ARG A 363 1.01 -13.33 -17.49
C ARG A 363 0.86 -12.41 -18.67
N LYS A 364 0.01 -12.77 -19.63
CA LYS A 364 -0.20 -11.98 -20.84
C LYS A 364 -0.67 -10.57 -20.46
N LEU A 365 0.01 -9.54 -20.96
CA LEU A 365 -0.24 -8.14 -20.58
C LEU A 365 -1.67 -7.70 -20.88
N SER A 366 -2.27 -8.23 -21.95
CA SER A 366 -3.63 -7.88 -22.40
C SER A 366 -4.75 -8.57 -21.63
N THR A 367 -4.54 -9.79 -21.14
CA THR A 367 -5.61 -10.62 -20.55
C THR A 367 -5.36 -11.04 -19.11
N GLY A 368 -4.13 -10.91 -18.59
CA GLY A 368 -3.72 -11.41 -17.28
C GLY A 368 -3.61 -12.94 -17.18
N GLU A 369 -3.88 -13.66 -18.28
CA GLU A 369 -3.80 -15.12 -18.35
C GLU A 369 -2.36 -15.61 -18.13
N VAL A 370 -2.20 -16.63 -17.30
CA VAL A 370 -0.90 -17.26 -17.04
C VAL A 370 -0.42 -17.97 -18.31
N ILE A 371 0.73 -17.55 -18.81
CA ILE A 371 1.42 -18.13 -19.97
C ILE A 371 2.21 -19.36 -19.52
N ASP A 372 3.08 -19.17 -18.53
CA ASP A 372 3.89 -20.22 -17.91
C ASP A 372 4.29 -19.82 -16.47
N GLU A 373 4.88 -20.78 -15.78
CA GLU A 373 5.48 -20.61 -14.46
C GLU A 373 6.95 -21.06 -14.52
N ARG A 374 7.83 -20.29 -13.88
CA ARG A 374 9.27 -20.54 -13.87
C ARG A 374 9.77 -20.60 -12.43
N PRO A 375 10.50 -21.66 -12.04
CA PRO A 375 11.03 -21.78 -10.69
C PRO A 375 12.13 -20.75 -10.44
N LEU A 376 12.27 -20.37 -9.17
CA LEU A 376 13.33 -19.51 -8.64
C LEU A 376 13.98 -20.21 -7.45
N ASP A 377 15.29 -20.04 -7.30
CA ASP A 377 16.05 -20.54 -6.15
C ASP A 377 16.53 -19.36 -5.31
N LEU A 378 15.57 -18.64 -4.71
CA LEU A 378 15.86 -17.50 -3.85
C LEU A 378 15.85 -17.93 -2.37
N PRO A 379 16.71 -17.33 -1.52
CA PRO A 379 16.78 -17.70 -0.11
C PRO A 379 15.52 -17.27 0.65
N GLU A 380 15.24 -18.02 1.71
CA GLU A 380 14.21 -17.66 2.69
C GLU A 380 14.55 -16.34 3.38
N ARG A 381 13.50 -15.55 3.67
CA ARG A 381 13.57 -14.35 4.49
C ARG A 381 12.80 -14.58 5.78
N GLN A 382 13.44 -14.29 6.90
CA GLN A 382 12.82 -14.36 8.21
C GLN A 382 12.52 -12.95 8.74
N LEU A 383 11.33 -12.80 9.31
CA LEU A 383 10.83 -11.57 9.90
C LEU A 383 10.21 -11.88 11.25
N SER A 384 10.90 -11.48 12.32
CA SER A 384 10.32 -11.44 13.66
C SER A 384 9.55 -10.13 13.84
N THR A 385 8.25 -10.20 14.10
CA THR A 385 7.35 -9.03 14.10
C THR A 385 6.16 -9.24 15.05
N ILE A 386 5.28 -8.25 15.14
CA ILE A 386 4.03 -8.33 15.89
C ILE A 386 2.86 -8.61 14.94
N ALA A 387 1.96 -9.49 15.36
CA ALA A 387 0.75 -9.86 14.65
C ALA A 387 -0.49 -9.71 15.53
N VAL A 388 -1.60 -9.35 14.89
CA VAL A 388 -2.95 -9.55 15.39
C VAL A 388 -3.55 -10.73 14.65
N TRP A 389 -4.23 -11.62 15.36
CA TRP A 389 -4.92 -12.75 14.71
C TRP A 389 -6.20 -13.11 15.42
N TYR A 390 -7.13 -13.71 14.67
CA TYR A 390 -8.29 -14.35 15.22
C TYR A 390 -8.35 -15.82 14.82
N ALA A 391 -8.67 -16.67 15.79
CA ALA A 391 -8.86 -18.11 15.61
C ALA A 391 -10.30 -18.50 15.92
N LEU A 392 -10.86 -19.40 15.12
CA LEU A 392 -12.24 -19.88 15.27
C LEU A 392 -12.23 -21.27 15.91
N SER A 393 -12.78 -21.41 17.12
CA SER A 393 -12.87 -22.70 17.82
C SER A 393 -14.24 -23.38 17.69
N SER A 394 -15.23 -22.69 17.11
CA SER A 394 -16.54 -23.27 16.78
C SER A 394 -16.44 -24.33 15.68
N GLU A 395 -17.26 -25.37 15.79
CA GLU A 395 -17.35 -26.46 14.81
C GLU A 395 -18.80 -26.64 14.34
N PRO A 396 -19.10 -26.49 13.03
CA PRO A 396 -18.18 -26.05 11.97
C PRO A 396 -17.81 -24.57 12.10
N ALA A 397 -16.55 -24.23 11.82
CA ALA A 397 -16.04 -22.86 11.92
C ALA A 397 -16.82 -21.90 11.00
N ALA A 398 -17.37 -20.82 11.58
CA ALA A 398 -18.28 -19.89 10.89
C ALA A 398 -19.51 -20.55 10.22
N GLY A 399 -19.82 -21.79 10.62
CA GLY A 399 -20.84 -22.63 10.00
C GLY A 399 -20.54 -23.06 8.55
N LEU A 400 -19.29 -22.96 8.09
CA LEU A 400 -18.88 -23.25 6.72
C LEU A 400 -18.49 -24.72 6.55
N ASP A 401 -18.67 -25.24 5.33
CA ASP A 401 -18.13 -26.56 4.99
C ASP A 401 -16.59 -26.51 4.98
N PRO A 402 -15.89 -27.57 5.43
CA PRO A 402 -14.42 -27.59 5.48
C PRO A 402 -13.74 -27.29 4.13
N ALA A 403 -14.39 -27.57 3.01
CA ALA A 403 -13.88 -27.27 1.67
C ALA A 403 -13.96 -25.78 1.29
N GLU A 404 -14.90 -25.02 1.87
CA GLU A 404 -15.08 -23.59 1.60
C GLU A 404 -14.21 -22.72 2.51
N LEU A 405 -13.82 -23.25 3.65
CA LEU A 405 -13.13 -22.53 4.72
C LEU A 405 -11.79 -21.88 4.27
N PRO A 406 -10.90 -22.55 3.52
CA PRO A 406 -9.65 -21.93 3.06
C PRO A 406 -9.89 -20.64 2.26
N GLY A 407 -10.83 -20.69 1.29
CA GLY A 407 -11.15 -19.54 0.46
C GLY A 407 -11.87 -18.42 1.22
N ALA A 408 -12.65 -18.76 2.24
CA ALA A 408 -13.32 -17.81 3.12
C ALA A 408 -12.33 -17.02 3.99
N LEU A 409 -11.41 -17.73 4.66
CA LEU A 409 -10.39 -17.13 5.51
C LEU A 409 -9.43 -16.26 4.70
N HIS A 410 -9.00 -16.73 3.53
CA HIS A 410 -8.11 -16.00 2.63
C HIS A 410 -8.73 -14.72 2.08
N ALA A 411 -10.00 -14.76 1.70
CA ALA A 411 -10.72 -13.56 1.29
C ALA A 411 -10.93 -12.56 2.44
N ALA A 412 -11.17 -13.04 3.67
CA ALA A 412 -11.27 -12.19 4.85
C ALA A 412 -9.92 -11.54 5.21
N GLU A 413 -8.83 -12.30 5.13
CA GLU A 413 -7.45 -11.82 5.33
C GLU A 413 -7.11 -10.69 4.36
N HIS A 414 -7.30 -10.89 3.07
CA HIS A 414 -7.01 -9.88 2.05
C HIS A 414 -7.76 -8.56 2.30
N ALA A 415 -9.06 -8.67 2.57
CA ALA A 415 -9.88 -7.50 2.86
C ALA A 415 -9.41 -6.81 4.15
N ALA A 416 -9.06 -7.58 5.18
CA ALA A 416 -8.59 -7.05 6.46
C ALA A 416 -7.27 -6.28 6.31
N ILE A 417 -6.30 -6.83 5.56
CA ILE A 417 -5.04 -6.14 5.20
C ILE A 417 -5.35 -4.85 4.43
N GLY A 418 -6.26 -4.91 3.45
CA GLY A 418 -6.67 -3.76 2.66
C GLY A 418 -7.31 -2.64 3.48
N LEU A 419 -8.02 -2.98 4.56
CA LEU A 419 -8.74 -2.02 5.42
C LEU A 419 -7.97 -1.59 6.67
N LEU A 420 -6.85 -2.23 7.02
CA LEU A 420 -6.05 -1.83 8.19
C LEU A 420 -5.60 -0.35 8.16
N PRO A 421 -5.23 0.24 6.99
CA PRO A 421 -4.89 1.66 6.91
C PRO A 421 -5.99 2.63 7.38
N LEU A 422 -7.25 2.18 7.47
CA LEU A 422 -8.36 2.98 7.99
C LEU A 422 -8.24 3.27 9.51
N VAL A 423 -7.54 2.40 10.23
CA VAL A 423 -7.44 2.43 11.70
C VAL A 423 -6.01 2.62 12.22
N ALA A 424 -5.02 2.31 11.39
CA ALA A 424 -3.60 2.51 11.65
C ALA A 424 -2.96 3.32 10.51
N THR A 425 -2.14 4.32 10.84
CA THR A 425 -1.49 5.19 9.85
C THR A 425 -0.34 4.43 9.17
N CYS A 426 -0.67 3.64 8.14
CA CYS A 426 0.25 2.77 7.40
C CYS A 426 -0.18 2.68 5.93
N ASP A 427 0.70 2.19 5.06
CA ASP A 427 0.30 1.71 3.74
C ASP A 427 -0.03 0.22 3.81
N ARG A 428 -0.96 -0.25 2.98
CA ARG A 428 -1.20 -1.70 2.79
C ARG A 428 0.07 -2.45 2.38
N TRP A 429 1.06 -1.78 1.79
CA TRP A 429 2.38 -2.34 1.50
C TRP A 429 3.20 -2.67 2.74
N ASP A 430 2.89 -2.06 3.88
CA ASP A 430 3.59 -2.21 5.15
C ASP A 430 3.05 -3.36 6.01
N ILE A 431 2.08 -4.12 5.49
CA ILE A 431 1.34 -5.16 6.22
C ILE A 431 1.43 -6.48 5.45
N GLY A 432 1.66 -7.57 6.17
CA GLY A 432 1.53 -8.93 5.67
C GLY A 432 0.37 -9.68 6.32
N GLY A 433 0.10 -10.88 5.85
CA GLY A 433 -0.89 -11.76 6.46
C GLY A 433 -0.66 -13.22 6.11
N LEU A 434 -1.39 -14.06 6.83
CA LEU A 434 -1.50 -15.48 6.57
C LEU A 434 -2.89 -15.96 6.99
N SER A 435 -3.53 -16.76 6.15
CA SER A 435 -4.74 -17.49 6.50
C SER A 435 -4.54 -18.99 6.33
N THR A 436 -5.11 -19.76 7.25
CA THR A 436 -5.04 -21.23 7.18
C THR A 436 -6.25 -21.85 7.85
N ALA A 437 -6.77 -22.92 7.23
CA ALA A 437 -7.87 -23.70 7.80
C ALA A 437 -7.48 -24.46 9.08
N ARG A 438 -6.17 -24.67 9.32
CA ARG A 438 -5.65 -25.25 10.55
C ARG A 438 -4.20 -24.81 10.75
N HIS A 439 -3.98 -23.82 11.61
CA HIS A 439 -2.63 -23.36 11.92
C HIS A 439 -1.92 -24.37 12.83
N PRO A 440 -0.62 -24.67 12.62
CA PRO A 440 0.12 -25.64 13.44
C PRO A 440 0.09 -25.32 14.93
N ASP A 441 0.26 -24.05 15.31
CA ASP A 441 0.36 -23.65 16.71
C ASP A 441 -0.99 -23.50 17.41
N THR A 442 -2.04 -23.07 16.69
CA THR A 442 -3.37 -22.88 17.30
C THR A 442 -4.21 -24.14 17.20
N GLY A 443 -3.93 -25.01 16.22
CA GLY A 443 -4.77 -26.15 15.86
C GLY A 443 -6.13 -25.77 15.26
N LEU A 444 -6.34 -24.48 14.97
CA LEU A 444 -7.62 -23.90 14.59
C LEU A 444 -7.54 -23.16 13.24
N PRO A 445 -8.67 -22.97 12.55
CA PRO A 445 -8.80 -22.00 11.47
C PRO A 445 -8.43 -20.60 11.95
N THR A 446 -7.42 -19.98 11.34
CA THR A 446 -6.81 -18.75 11.86
C THR A 446 -6.46 -17.78 10.73
N VAL A 447 -6.69 -16.49 10.95
CA VAL A 447 -6.26 -15.39 10.09
C VAL A 447 -5.32 -14.48 10.88
N PHE A 448 -4.12 -14.29 10.36
CA PHE A 448 -3.09 -13.40 10.87
C PHE A 448 -2.96 -12.17 9.99
N VAL A 449 -2.78 -11.02 10.63
CA VAL A 449 -2.34 -9.77 10.00
C VAL A 449 -1.18 -9.23 10.82
N TYR A 450 -0.05 -8.97 10.19
CA TYR A 450 1.19 -8.62 10.87
C TYR A 450 1.92 -7.46 10.23
N ASP A 451 2.74 -6.80 11.03
CA ASP A 451 3.53 -5.65 10.61
C ASP A 451 4.70 -6.10 9.71
N GLY A 452 4.89 -5.46 8.58
CA GLY A 452 5.95 -5.76 7.59
C GLY A 452 7.36 -5.31 8.00
N TYR A 453 7.57 -4.96 9.27
CA TYR A 453 8.81 -4.41 9.80
C TYR A 453 9.32 -5.23 10.99
N PRO A 454 10.64 -5.43 11.12
CA PRO A 454 11.21 -6.11 12.28
C PRO A 454 10.79 -5.47 13.61
N GLY A 455 10.30 -6.31 14.53
CA GLY A 455 9.79 -5.90 15.84
C GLY A 455 8.44 -5.22 15.86
N GLY A 456 7.79 -5.02 14.71
CA GLY A 456 6.51 -4.32 14.60
C GLY A 456 6.63 -2.79 14.53
N ALA A 457 5.70 -2.14 13.86
CA ALA A 457 5.58 -0.68 13.76
C ALA A 457 4.42 -0.12 14.62
N GLY A 458 3.68 -0.99 15.31
CA GLY A 458 2.52 -0.64 16.13
C GLY A 458 1.18 -0.82 15.41
N PHE A 459 1.16 -1.35 14.18
CA PHE A 459 -0.07 -1.44 13.39
C PHE A 459 -0.96 -2.58 13.88
N ALA A 460 -0.39 -3.75 14.14
CA ALA A 460 -1.06 -4.90 14.74
C ALA A 460 -1.66 -4.56 16.12
N GLU A 461 -0.92 -3.85 16.97
CA GLU A 461 -1.38 -3.40 18.29
C GLU A 461 -2.56 -2.45 18.15
N ARG A 462 -2.46 -1.49 17.23
CA ARG A 462 -3.54 -0.57 16.94
C ARG A 462 -4.77 -1.32 16.44
N ALA A 463 -4.59 -2.24 15.50
CA ALA A 463 -5.66 -3.04 14.95
C ALA A 463 -6.34 -3.92 15.99
N HIS A 464 -5.58 -4.56 16.89
CA HIS A 464 -6.13 -5.29 18.03
C HIS A 464 -6.94 -4.38 18.96
N ALA A 465 -6.43 -3.18 19.28
CA ALA A 465 -7.10 -2.24 20.17
C ALA A 465 -8.45 -1.73 19.63
N VAL A 466 -8.64 -1.71 18.30
CA VAL A 466 -9.91 -1.30 17.66
C VAL A 466 -10.44 -2.39 16.71
N ALA A 467 -10.27 -3.66 17.07
CA ALA A 467 -10.54 -4.80 16.20
C ALA A 467 -11.97 -4.84 15.68
N ALA A 468 -12.97 -4.60 16.55
CA ALA A 468 -14.38 -4.56 16.13
C ALA A 468 -14.63 -3.48 15.06
N GLN A 469 -14.07 -2.27 15.23
CA GLN A 469 -14.20 -1.20 14.23
C GLN A 469 -13.55 -1.58 12.89
N TRP A 470 -12.33 -2.12 12.94
CA TRP A 470 -11.58 -2.51 11.75
C TRP A 470 -12.25 -3.66 10.99
N LEU A 471 -12.67 -4.70 11.68
CA LEU A 471 -13.32 -5.87 11.07
C LEU A 471 -14.73 -5.54 10.59
N THR A 472 -15.45 -4.61 11.25
CA THR A 472 -16.74 -4.09 10.75
C THR A 472 -16.55 -3.38 9.42
N ALA A 473 -15.58 -2.46 9.34
CA ALA A 473 -15.27 -1.77 8.08
C ALA A 473 -14.83 -2.75 6.98
N THR A 474 -14.06 -3.77 7.34
CA THR A 474 -13.66 -4.86 6.43
C THR A 474 -14.89 -5.59 5.88
N ARG A 475 -15.80 -5.99 6.75
CA ARG A 475 -17.04 -6.69 6.41
C ARG A 475 -17.95 -5.83 5.53
N ASP A 476 -18.10 -4.55 5.86
CA ASP A 476 -18.94 -3.62 5.12
C ASP A 476 -18.37 -3.28 3.74
N ALA A 477 -17.03 -3.20 3.60
CA ALA A 477 -16.38 -3.05 2.29
C ALA A 477 -16.69 -4.23 1.37
N ILE A 478 -16.62 -5.47 1.88
CA ILE A 478 -16.95 -6.68 1.12
C ILE A 478 -18.44 -6.67 0.74
N ALA A 479 -19.32 -6.33 1.69
CA ALA A 479 -20.77 -6.34 1.48
C ALA A 479 -21.24 -5.26 0.49
N ALA A 480 -20.64 -4.07 0.51
CA ALA A 480 -20.99 -2.95 -0.36
C ALA A 480 -20.54 -3.15 -1.81
N CYS A 481 -19.46 -3.90 -2.03
CA CYS A 481 -18.94 -4.14 -3.37
C CYS A 481 -19.96 -4.88 -4.24
N GLU A 482 -20.25 -4.38 -5.45
CA GLU A 482 -21.24 -4.93 -6.38
C GLU A 482 -20.78 -6.21 -7.12
N CYS A 483 -19.52 -6.64 -6.95
CA CYS A 483 -19.00 -7.82 -7.64
C CYS A 483 -19.65 -9.13 -7.12
N PRO A 484 -19.85 -10.14 -7.97
CA PRO A 484 -20.52 -11.38 -7.56
C PRO A 484 -19.62 -12.33 -6.77
N THR A 485 -18.35 -12.47 -7.17
CA THR A 485 -17.46 -13.54 -6.69
C THR A 485 -16.23 -13.04 -5.94
N GLY A 486 -15.89 -11.76 -6.12
CA GLY A 486 -14.68 -11.14 -5.60
C GLY A 486 -13.92 -10.39 -6.69
N CYS A 487 -13.34 -9.25 -6.35
CA CYS A 487 -12.53 -8.40 -7.24
C CYS A 487 -11.49 -7.62 -6.40
N PRO A 488 -10.60 -6.84 -7.03
CA PRO A 488 -9.61 -6.01 -6.32
C PRO A 488 -10.24 -4.98 -5.37
N SER A 489 -11.44 -4.49 -5.66
CA SER A 489 -12.23 -3.62 -4.77
C SER A 489 -12.71 -4.27 -3.46
N CYS A 490 -12.51 -5.57 -3.22
CA CYS A 490 -12.98 -6.19 -1.98
C CYS A 490 -12.07 -7.28 -1.40
N VAL A 491 -11.80 -8.36 -2.13
CA VAL A 491 -11.17 -9.58 -1.55
C VAL A 491 -9.94 -10.06 -2.31
N GLN A 492 -9.58 -9.44 -3.43
CA GLN A 492 -8.33 -9.76 -4.12
C GLN A 492 -7.21 -8.84 -3.61
N SER A 493 -6.03 -9.43 -3.46
CA SER A 493 -4.80 -8.72 -3.10
C SER A 493 -3.77 -8.92 -4.22
N PRO A 494 -3.14 -7.86 -4.73
CA PRO A 494 -2.03 -8.00 -5.68
C PRO A 494 -0.72 -8.38 -4.99
N LYS A 495 -0.70 -8.53 -3.65
CA LYS A 495 0.41 -9.16 -2.91
C LYS A 495 0.27 -10.67 -2.81
N CYS A 496 -0.86 -11.23 -3.25
CA CYS A 496 -1.15 -12.63 -3.02
C CYS A 496 -0.19 -13.52 -3.82
N GLY A 497 0.77 -14.14 -3.12
CA GLY A 497 1.63 -15.18 -3.66
C GLY A 497 0.84 -16.36 -4.21
N ASN A 498 -0.34 -16.63 -3.67
CA ASN A 498 -1.24 -17.69 -4.11
C ASN A 498 -2.07 -17.35 -5.36
N GLY A 499 -1.94 -16.15 -5.92
CA GLY A 499 -2.63 -15.77 -7.16
C GLY A 499 -4.14 -15.66 -6.98
N ASN A 500 -4.57 -15.19 -5.81
CA ASN A 500 -5.98 -14.95 -5.47
C ASN A 500 -6.88 -16.20 -5.60
N ASP A 501 -6.35 -17.37 -5.23
CA ASP A 501 -7.07 -18.65 -5.28
C ASP A 501 -6.68 -19.60 -4.13
N PRO A 502 -7.65 -20.23 -3.44
CA PRO A 502 -9.10 -19.99 -3.51
C PRO A 502 -9.49 -18.68 -2.82
N LEU A 503 -10.59 -18.06 -3.27
CA LEU A 503 -11.24 -16.92 -2.60
C LEU A 503 -12.75 -17.11 -2.59
N SER A 504 -13.38 -16.82 -1.44
CA SER A 504 -14.84 -16.85 -1.30
C SER A 504 -15.34 -15.56 -0.66
N LYS A 505 -15.95 -14.68 -1.46
CA LYS A 505 -16.56 -13.44 -0.98
C LYS A 505 -17.66 -13.70 0.06
N ALA A 506 -18.57 -14.62 -0.24
CA ALA A 506 -19.66 -14.98 0.67
C ALA A 506 -19.13 -15.67 1.94
N GLY A 507 -18.11 -16.52 1.80
CA GLY A 507 -17.45 -17.16 2.93
C GLY A 507 -16.77 -16.15 3.85
N ALA A 508 -16.07 -15.16 3.29
CA ALA A 508 -15.44 -14.09 4.07
C ALA A 508 -16.43 -13.29 4.92
N LEU A 509 -17.61 -12.96 4.36
CA LEU A 509 -18.68 -12.31 5.13
C LEU A 509 -19.12 -13.17 6.32
N ARG A 510 -19.30 -14.48 6.14
CA ARG A 510 -19.68 -15.39 7.22
C ARG A 510 -18.61 -15.49 8.32
N VAL A 511 -17.33 -15.53 7.92
CA VAL A 511 -16.19 -15.50 8.86
C VAL A 511 -16.23 -14.21 9.68
N LEU A 512 -16.32 -13.05 9.01
CA LEU A 512 -16.31 -11.75 9.67
C LEU A 512 -17.55 -11.54 10.55
N ASP A 513 -18.74 -11.94 10.10
CA ASP A 513 -19.99 -11.87 10.88
C ASP A 513 -19.87 -12.72 12.16
N THR A 514 -19.23 -13.90 12.08
CA THR A 514 -18.99 -14.76 13.25
C THR A 514 -18.04 -14.09 14.25
N VAL A 515 -16.93 -13.53 13.76
CA VAL A 515 -15.95 -12.82 14.60
C VAL A 515 -16.58 -11.59 15.25
N LEU A 516 -17.29 -10.76 14.49
CA LEU A 516 -17.92 -9.54 14.98
C LEU A 516 -19.03 -9.82 15.99
N SER A 517 -19.85 -10.84 15.77
CA SER A 517 -20.90 -11.23 16.71
C SER A 517 -20.33 -11.57 18.09
N ALA A 518 -19.15 -12.22 18.14
CA ALA A 518 -18.45 -12.51 19.38
C ALA A 518 -17.84 -11.26 20.03
N LEU A 519 -17.32 -10.32 19.24
CA LEU A 519 -16.72 -9.08 19.75
C LEU A 519 -17.75 -8.07 20.27
N ASP A 520 -18.92 -7.97 19.65
CA ASP A 520 -20.00 -7.07 20.07
C ASP A 520 -20.67 -7.51 21.38
N GLY A 521 -20.52 -8.79 21.76
CA GLY A 521 -20.99 -9.33 23.04
C GLY A 521 -20.04 -9.11 24.23
N SER A 522 -18.86 -8.51 24.00
CA SER A 522 -17.76 -8.38 24.97
C SER A 522 -17.70 -7.07 25.76
#